data_AF-A0A2J7RGF4-F1
#
_entry.id   AF-A0A2J7RGF4-F1
#
_cell.length_a   1.000
_cell.length_b   1.000
_cell.length_c   1.000
_cell.angle_alpha   90.00
_cell.angle_beta   90.00
_cell.angle_gamma   90.00
#
_symmetry.space_group_name_H-M   'P 1'
#
loop_
_entity.id
_entity.type
_entity.pdbx_description
1 polymer ?
#
loop_
_entity_poly.entity_id
_entity_poly.type
_entity_poly.pdbx_seq_one_letter_code
_entity_poly.pdbx_strand_id
1 'polypeptide(L)'
;MLRALGCFPVDFPTSGVPRYRSLSPALAYSICLYAAINVSALFNIRHHLLQLLKKDNDFRDSIYTCKFITMLANCTCVPVLGWLDTPTVVQYFRKWEHFQMMFVNVTREHLVLNTKTCTTHRIILMCIAATSMFLLKFFPPYLQFWHLPCHCVSLLMLSTNTIVFTIMFRCLVTAGTSLNKCFQVRMYS
;
A
#
# COMPACT_ATOMS: atom_id res chain seq x y z
N MET A 1 -0.59 7.54 -7.34
CA MET A 1 0.46 6.78 -6.63
C MET A 1 0.34 5.27 -6.86
N LEU A 2 -0.73 4.58 -6.44
CA LEU A 2 -0.90 3.12 -6.67
C LEU A 2 -0.82 2.70 -8.15
N ARG A 3 -1.34 3.54 -9.05
CA ARG A 3 -1.30 3.35 -10.52
C ARG A 3 0.10 3.53 -11.12
N ALA A 4 0.92 4.39 -10.52
CA ALA A 4 2.32 4.60 -10.93
C ALA A 4 3.25 3.49 -10.40
N LEU A 5 2.85 2.83 -9.31
CA LEU A 5 3.54 1.68 -8.71
C LEU A 5 3.09 0.33 -9.31
N GLY A 6 2.20 0.34 -10.31
CA GLY A 6 1.70 -0.89 -10.95
C GLY A 6 0.77 -1.76 -10.10
N CYS A 7 0.47 -1.38 -8.85
CA CYS A 7 -0.37 -2.18 -7.94
C CYS A 7 -1.84 -2.23 -8.33
N PHE A 8 -2.35 -1.29 -9.13
CA PHE A 8 -3.79 -1.16 -9.34
C PHE A 8 -4.13 -0.66 -10.75
N PRO A 9 -4.45 -1.55 -11.70
CA PRO A 9 -4.77 -1.19 -13.08
C PRO A 9 -6.27 -0.85 -13.20
N VAL A 10 -6.70 0.24 -12.56
CA VAL A 10 -8.07 0.75 -12.69
C VAL A 10 -8.03 2.13 -13.34
N ASP A 11 -8.74 2.27 -14.46
CA ASP A 11 -8.88 3.51 -15.17
C ASP A 11 -9.99 4.35 -14.52
N PHE A 12 -9.62 5.53 -14.01
CA PHE A 12 -10.57 6.57 -13.59
C PHE A 12 -10.64 7.62 -14.72
N PRO A 13 -11.57 7.49 -15.68
CA PRO A 13 -11.85 8.56 -16.63
C PRO A 13 -12.47 9.76 -15.90
N THR A 14 -12.35 10.95 -16.50
CA THR A 14 -12.93 12.23 -16.03
C THR A 14 -14.44 12.19 -15.77
N SER A 15 -15.13 11.13 -16.21
CA SER A 15 -16.56 10.88 -15.96
C SER A 15 -16.89 10.19 -14.63
N GLY A 16 -15.92 9.98 -13.74
CA GLY A 16 -16.16 9.54 -12.36
C GLY A 16 -16.46 8.04 -12.15
N VAL A 17 -16.66 7.26 -13.21
CA VAL A 17 -16.96 5.81 -13.10
C VAL A 17 -15.70 4.98 -13.33
N PRO A 18 -15.18 4.24 -12.34
CA PRO A 18 -14.01 3.37 -12.52
C PRO A 18 -14.36 2.21 -13.46
N ARG A 19 -13.70 2.14 -14.62
CA ARG A 19 -13.83 1.01 -15.55
C ARG A 19 -12.55 0.18 -15.51
N TYR A 20 -12.69 -1.09 -15.17
CA TYR A 20 -11.64 -2.10 -15.34
C TYR A 20 -11.65 -2.54 -16.80
N ARG A 21 -10.57 -2.25 -17.54
CA ARG A 21 -10.37 -2.76 -18.90
C ARG A 21 -9.20 -3.74 -18.84
N SER A 22 -9.49 -5.03 -19.01
CA SER A 22 -8.51 -6.13 -18.89
C SER A 22 -7.33 -6.06 -19.87
N LEU A 23 -7.41 -5.19 -20.88
CA LEU A 23 -6.43 -5.03 -21.97
C LEU A 23 -6.03 -3.56 -22.18
N SER A 24 -5.84 -2.80 -21.11
CA SER A 24 -5.30 -1.44 -21.18
C SER A 24 -3.75 -1.48 -21.25
N PRO A 25 -3.09 -0.64 -22.07
CA PRO A 25 -1.62 -0.54 -22.10
C PRO A 25 -1.02 -0.20 -20.72
N ALA A 26 -1.80 0.42 -19.83
CA ALA A 26 -1.42 0.63 -18.43
C ALA A 26 -1.23 -0.67 -17.63
N LEU A 27 -2.00 -1.72 -17.95
CA LEU A 27 -1.88 -3.05 -17.33
C LEU A 27 -0.63 -3.77 -17.84
N ALA A 28 -0.33 -3.69 -19.13
CA ALA A 28 0.90 -4.23 -19.70
C ALA A 28 2.17 -3.56 -19.11
N TYR A 29 2.17 -2.23 -19.00
CA TYR A 29 3.24 -1.49 -18.32
C TYR A 29 3.42 -1.94 -16.87
N SER A 30 2.30 -2.08 -16.14
CA SER A 30 2.31 -2.51 -14.74
C SER A 30 2.88 -3.93 -14.59
N ILE A 31 2.53 -4.86 -15.49
CA ILE A 31 3.05 -6.22 -15.50
C ILE A 31 4.56 -6.23 -15.78
N CYS A 32 5.03 -5.49 -16.79
CA CYS A 32 6.46 -5.44 -17.12
C CYS A 32 7.29 -4.83 -15.99
N LEU A 33 6.83 -3.70 -15.41
CA LEU A 33 7.49 -3.05 -14.28
C LEU A 33 7.51 -3.97 -13.05
N TYR A 34 6.37 -4.61 -12.77
CA TYR A 34 6.27 -5.57 -11.67
C TYR A 34 7.22 -6.76 -11.88
N ALA A 35 7.28 -7.35 -13.07
CA ALA A 35 8.20 -8.45 -13.37
C ALA A 35 9.67 -8.03 -13.14
N ALA A 36 10.08 -6.84 -13.60
CA ALA A 36 11.43 -6.31 -13.38
C ALA A 36 11.75 -6.11 -11.87
N ILE A 37 10.79 -5.59 -11.11
CA ILE A 37 10.93 -5.42 -9.65
C ILE A 37 11.04 -6.77 -8.95
N ASN A 38 10.25 -7.78 -9.36
CA ASN A 38 10.26 -9.11 -8.76
C ASN A 38 11.56 -9.87 -9.04
N VAL A 39 12.05 -9.83 -10.28
CA VAL A 39 13.34 -10.43 -10.62
C VAL A 39 14.43 -9.83 -9.74
N SER A 40 14.46 -8.50 -9.63
CA SER A 40 15.41 -7.78 -8.77
C SER A 40 15.26 -8.18 -7.29
N ALA A 41 14.03 -8.26 -6.79
CA ALA A 41 13.73 -8.64 -5.42
C ALA A 41 14.19 -10.08 -5.11
N LEU A 42 13.99 -11.03 -6.01
CA LEU A 42 14.42 -12.42 -5.85
C LEU A 42 15.95 -12.54 -5.76
N PHE A 43 16.70 -11.81 -6.60
CA PHE A 43 18.15 -11.75 -6.50
C PHE A 43 18.62 -11.20 -5.14
N ASN A 44 17.95 -10.14 -4.65
CA ASN A 44 18.27 -9.52 -3.36
C ASN A 44 17.91 -10.43 -2.17
N ILE A 45 16.75 -11.10 -2.21
CA ILE A 45 16.35 -12.08 -1.20
C ILE A 45 17.38 -13.21 -1.12
N ARG A 46 17.78 -13.77 -2.27
CA ARG A 46 18.80 -14.82 -2.31
C ARG A 46 20.13 -14.34 -1.71
N HIS A 47 20.55 -13.12 -2.03
CA HIS A 47 21.77 -12.53 -1.49
C HIS A 47 21.72 -12.43 0.05
N HIS A 48 20.64 -11.88 0.59
CA HIS A 48 20.45 -11.76 2.03
C HIS A 48 20.29 -13.12 2.72
N LEU A 49 19.62 -14.09 2.09
CA LEU A 49 19.49 -15.45 2.63
C LEU A 49 20.86 -16.14 2.76
N LEU A 50 21.72 -15.97 1.75
CA LEU A 50 23.09 -16.49 1.80
C LEU A 50 23.94 -15.80 2.88
N GLN A 51 23.73 -14.51 3.13
CA GLN A 51 24.38 -13.80 4.24
C GLN A 51 23.90 -14.33 5.60
N LEU A 52 22.60 -14.59 5.76
CA LEU A 52 22.01 -15.12 6.99
C LEU A 52 22.53 -16.53 7.33
N LEU A 53 22.81 -17.34 6.31
CA LEU A 53 23.34 -18.70 6.46
C LEU A 53 24.86 -18.74 6.76
N LYS A 54 25.56 -17.59 6.73
CA LYS A 54 26.98 -17.55 7.12
C LYS A 54 27.11 -17.75 8.63
N LYS A 55 28.06 -18.61 9.01
CA LYS A 55 28.29 -19.05 10.40
C LYS A 55 28.77 -17.94 11.35
N ASP A 56 29.21 -16.81 10.80
CA ASP A 56 29.85 -15.70 11.52
C ASP A 56 28.97 -14.44 11.61
N ASN A 57 27.66 -14.60 11.45
CA ASN A 57 26.75 -13.47 11.40
C ASN A 57 26.39 -12.99 12.82
N ASP A 58 26.66 -11.73 13.13
CA ASP A 58 26.26 -11.13 14.40
C ASP A 58 24.71 -11.12 14.52
N PHE A 59 24.20 -11.13 15.75
CA PHE A 59 22.76 -11.11 16.03
C PHE A 59 22.10 -9.87 15.44
N ARG A 60 22.76 -8.71 15.55
CA ARG A 60 22.30 -7.44 14.98
C ARG A 60 22.16 -7.53 13.46
N ASP A 61 23.16 -8.11 12.80
CA ASP A 61 23.21 -8.25 11.34
C ASP A 61 22.11 -9.20 10.85
N SER A 62 21.84 -10.26 11.62
CA SER A 62 20.76 -11.20 11.37
C SER A 62 19.38 -10.54 11.45
N ILE A 63 19.16 -9.63 12.42
CA ILE A 63 17.91 -8.85 12.51
C ILE A 63 17.72 -7.99 11.26
N TYR A 64 18.73 -7.23 10.85
CA TYR A 64 18.64 -6.37 9.66
C TYR A 64 18.41 -7.18 8.38
N THR A 65 19.14 -8.28 8.22
CA THR A 65 19.01 -9.20 7.08
C THR A 65 17.60 -9.78 7.01
N CYS A 66 17.04 -10.25 8.12
CA CYS A 66 15.68 -10.75 8.20
C CYS A 66 14.63 -9.67 7.87
N LYS A 67 14.85 -8.43 8.36
CA LYS A 67 13.99 -7.28 8.04
C LYS A 67 13.98 -6.97 6.54
N PHE A 68 15.14 -7.00 5.88
CA PHE A 68 15.24 -6.76 4.44
C PHE A 68 14.54 -7.85 3.62
N ILE A 69 14.76 -9.13 3.97
CA ILE A 69 14.07 -10.26 3.33
C ILE A 69 12.55 -10.11 3.47
N THR A 70 12.07 -9.83 4.68
CA THR A 70 10.64 -9.66 4.95
C THR A 70 10.05 -8.50 4.14
N MET A 71 10.76 -7.38 4.03
CA MET A 71 10.31 -6.23 3.24
C MET A 71 10.21 -6.56 1.74
N LEU A 72 11.22 -7.23 1.18
CA LEU A 72 11.25 -7.66 -0.22
C LEU A 72 10.17 -8.71 -0.53
N ALA A 73 9.95 -9.66 0.39
CA ALA A 73 8.90 -10.65 0.28
C ALA A 73 7.51 -10.00 0.26
N ASN A 74 7.26 -9.01 1.14
CA ASN A 74 6.02 -8.26 1.12
C ASN A 74 5.81 -7.49 -0.20
N CYS A 75 6.87 -6.87 -0.73
CA CYS A 75 6.84 -6.18 -2.03
C CYS A 75 6.44 -7.12 -3.19
N THR A 76 6.82 -8.40 -3.09
CA THR A 76 6.55 -9.43 -4.09
C THR A 76 5.13 -9.99 -3.91
N CYS A 77 4.79 -10.47 -2.71
CA CYS A 77 3.55 -11.21 -2.50
C CYS A 77 2.30 -10.33 -2.51
N VAL A 78 2.35 -9.13 -1.91
CA VAL A 78 1.16 -8.29 -1.71
C VAL A 78 0.49 -7.89 -3.04
N PRO A 79 1.22 -7.46 -4.09
CA PRO A 79 0.60 -7.14 -5.37
C PRO A 79 0.00 -8.36 -6.09
N VAL A 80 0.66 -9.54 -6.03
CA VAL A 80 0.10 -10.77 -6.61
C VAL A 80 -1.20 -11.15 -5.93
N LEU A 81 -1.24 -11.12 -4.60
CA LEU A 81 -2.47 -11.37 -3.85
C LEU A 81 -3.54 -10.33 -4.19
N GLY A 82 -3.18 -9.05 -4.28
CA GLY A 82 -4.09 -7.98 -4.69
C GLY A 82 -4.61 -8.13 -6.12
N TRP A 83 -3.81 -8.68 -7.05
CA TRP A 83 -4.23 -8.98 -8.41
C TRP A 83 -5.21 -10.16 -8.47
N LEU A 84 -4.94 -11.22 -7.71
CA LEU A 84 -5.86 -12.36 -7.59
C LEU A 84 -7.22 -11.93 -7.01
N ASP A 85 -7.21 -11.05 -6.02
CA ASP A 85 -8.42 -10.51 -5.39
C ASP A 85 -9.01 -9.30 -6.10
N THR A 86 -8.46 -8.87 -7.24
CA THR A 86 -8.94 -7.68 -7.97
C THR A 86 -10.43 -7.70 -8.26
N PRO A 87 -11.06 -8.83 -8.68
CA PRO A 87 -12.52 -8.87 -8.88
C PRO A 87 -13.30 -8.53 -7.60
N THR A 88 -12.86 -9.06 -6.46
CA THR A 88 -13.46 -8.83 -5.14
C THR A 88 -13.27 -7.38 -4.70
N VAL A 89 -12.07 -6.82 -4.92
CA VAL A 89 -11.77 -5.42 -4.59
C VAL A 89 -12.62 -4.47 -5.45
N VAL A 90 -12.80 -4.76 -6.74
CA VAL A 90 -13.68 -3.97 -7.62
C VAL A 90 -15.14 -4.04 -7.16
N GLN A 91 -15.63 -5.23 -6.79
CA GLN A 91 -16.97 -5.37 -6.21
C GLN A 91 -17.11 -4.61 -4.90
N TYR A 92 -16.09 -4.63 -4.04
CA TYR A 92 -16.06 -3.88 -2.79
C TYR A 92 -16.18 -2.37 -3.06
N PHE A 93 -15.41 -1.82 -4.01
CA PHE A 93 -15.52 -0.40 -4.35
C PHE A 93 -16.89 -0.01 -4.91
N ARG A 94 -17.53 -0.88 -5.72
CA ARG A 94 -18.91 -0.65 -6.19
C ARG A 94 -19.93 -0.66 -5.03
N LYS A 95 -19.80 -1.61 -4.11
CA LYS A 95 -20.64 -1.67 -2.91
C LYS A 95 -20.44 -0.43 -2.03
N TRP A 96 -19.20 0.04 -1.93
CA TRP A 96 -18.85 1.26 -1.19
C TRP A 96 -19.49 2.51 -1.81
N GLU A 97 -19.45 2.64 -3.14
CA GLU A 97 -20.12 3.73 -3.86
C GLU A 97 -21.63 3.72 -3.60
N HIS A 98 -22.26 2.54 -3.68
CA HIS A 98 -23.68 2.39 -3.38
C HIS A 98 -24.00 2.74 -1.91
N PHE A 99 -23.15 2.33 -0.97
CA PHE A 99 -23.26 2.71 0.43
C PHE A 99 -23.17 4.23 0.62
N GLN A 100 -22.23 4.91 -0.05
CA GLN A 100 -22.12 6.38 0.04
C GLN A 100 -23.38 7.09 -0.49
N MET A 101 -23.97 6.61 -1.59
CA MET A 101 -25.23 7.16 -2.11
C MET A 101 -26.38 6.98 -1.10
N MET A 102 -26.53 5.78 -0.53
CA MET A 102 -27.54 5.53 0.50
C MET A 102 -27.30 6.36 1.78
N PHE A 103 -26.04 6.49 2.20
CA PHE A 103 -25.67 7.28 3.37
C PHE A 103 -26.13 8.73 3.21
N VAL A 104 -25.79 9.39 2.09
CA VAL A 104 -26.22 10.78 1.81
C VAL A 104 -27.75 10.90 1.76
N ASN A 105 -28.46 9.91 1.22
CA ASN A 105 -29.93 9.92 1.20
C ASN A 105 -30.55 9.86 2.61
N VAL A 106 -29.94 9.11 3.54
CA VAL A 106 -30.47 8.92 4.91
C VAL A 106 -30.04 10.04 5.85
N THR A 107 -28.76 10.44 5.81
CA THR A 107 -28.19 11.42 6.75
C THR A 107 -28.25 12.85 6.23
N ARG A 108 -28.47 13.05 4.92
CA ARG A 108 -28.36 14.34 4.21
C ARG A 108 -26.98 15.01 4.33
N GLU A 109 -25.99 14.30 4.87
CA GLU A 109 -24.63 14.78 5.04
C GLU A 109 -23.65 13.99 4.18
N HIS A 110 -22.68 14.68 3.59
CA HIS A 110 -21.57 14.04 2.91
C HIS A 110 -20.56 13.53 3.93
N LEU A 111 -20.01 12.34 3.68
CA LEU A 111 -18.96 11.77 4.51
C LEU A 111 -17.64 12.56 4.32
N VAL A 112 -17.41 13.58 5.15
CA VAL A 112 -16.18 14.37 5.11
C VAL A 112 -15.07 13.61 5.82
N LEU A 113 -14.28 12.86 5.06
CA LEU A 113 -13.03 12.30 5.55
C LEU A 113 -12.00 13.42 5.69
N ASN A 114 -11.58 13.74 6.91
CA ASN A 114 -10.40 14.59 7.13
C ASN A 114 -9.11 13.81 6.80
N THR A 115 -8.90 13.56 5.50
CA THR A 115 -7.77 12.78 4.99
C THR A 115 -6.46 13.55 5.06
N LYS A 116 -6.49 14.88 5.00
CA LYS A 116 -5.30 15.74 4.91
C LYS A 116 -4.31 15.50 6.05
N THR A 117 -4.76 15.55 7.30
CA THR A 117 -3.88 15.37 8.46
C THR A 117 -3.30 13.95 8.56
N CYS A 118 -4.10 12.93 8.23
CA CYS A 118 -3.63 11.54 8.24
C CYS A 118 -2.60 11.30 7.15
N THR A 119 -2.84 11.82 5.94
CA THR A 119 -1.91 11.71 4.81
C THR A 119 -0.60 12.44 5.09
N THR A 120 -0.64 13.67 5.62
CA THR A 120 0.59 14.43 5.95
C THR A 120 1.45 13.71 6.98
N HIS A 121 0.86 13.20 8.07
CA HIS A 121 1.62 12.47 9.08
C HIS A 121 2.29 11.20 8.52
N ARG A 122 1.59 10.49 7.62
CA ARG A 122 2.14 9.30 6.96
C ARG A 122 3.22 9.60 5.93
N ILE A 123 3.14 10.74 5.23
CA ILE A 123 4.20 11.21 4.32
C ILE A 123 5.47 11.53 5.12
N ILE A 124 5.33 12.22 6.27
CA ILE A 124 6.48 12.53 7.15
C ILE A 124 7.14 11.23 7.64
N LEU A 125 6.34 10.27 8.13
CA LEU A 125 6.84 8.96 8.54
C LEU A 125 7.60 8.24 7.40
N MET A 126 7.13 8.40 6.17
CA MET A 126 7.79 7.86 4.99
C MET A 126 9.13 8.50 4.68
N CYS A 127 9.22 9.83 4.77
CA CYS A 127 10.48 10.52 4.62
C CYS A 127 11.48 10.08 5.69
N ILE A 128 11.04 9.93 6.94
CA ILE A 128 11.90 9.42 8.04
C ILE A 128 12.38 8.00 7.73
N ALA A 129 11.49 7.11 7.28
CA ALA A 129 11.85 5.74 6.93
C ALA A 129 12.84 5.69 5.76
N ALA A 130 12.64 6.52 4.72
CA ALA A 130 13.56 6.62 3.58
C ALA A 130 14.94 7.14 4.00
N THR A 131 14.99 8.19 4.83
CA THR A 131 16.24 8.71 5.38
C THR A 131 16.94 7.67 6.26
N SER A 132 16.19 6.90 7.06
CA SER A 132 16.78 5.82 7.88
C SER A 132 17.42 4.72 7.03
N MET A 133 16.82 4.36 5.89
CA MET A 133 17.40 3.41 4.93
C MET A 133 18.67 3.96 4.28
N PHE A 134 18.68 5.26 3.99
CA PHE A 134 19.88 5.92 3.46
C PHE A 134 21.01 5.96 4.50
N LEU A 135 20.68 6.18 5.78
CA LEU A 135 21.65 6.18 6.88
C LEU A 135 22.24 4.79 7.14
N LEU A 136 21.45 3.71 6.99
CA LEU A 136 21.90 2.30 7.06
C LEU A 136 22.89 1.91 5.95
N LYS A 137 23.18 2.80 5.01
CA LYS A 137 24.29 2.64 4.07
C LYS A 137 25.59 3.24 4.61
N PHE A 138 25.52 4.41 5.25
CA PHE A 138 26.69 5.13 5.76
C PHE A 138 27.17 4.60 7.10
N PHE A 139 26.23 4.11 7.92
CA PHE A 139 26.50 3.61 9.25
C PHE A 139 25.76 2.31 9.47
N PRO A 140 26.48 1.28 9.95
CA PRO A 140 27.26 0.26 9.19
C PRO A 140 26.81 -0.07 7.75
N PRO A 141 27.70 -0.56 6.86
CA PRO A 141 27.43 -0.77 5.43
C PRO A 141 26.68 -2.09 5.14
N TYR A 142 25.46 -2.23 5.65
CA TYR A 142 24.63 -3.43 5.40
C TYR A 142 24.09 -3.52 3.96
N LEU A 143 24.16 -2.43 3.20
CA LEU A 143 23.52 -2.28 1.89
C LEU A 143 24.48 -1.73 0.83
N GLN A 144 24.67 -2.49 -0.25
CA GLN A 144 25.37 -2.02 -1.45
C GLN A 144 24.48 -1.09 -2.30
N PHE A 145 25.11 -0.21 -3.10
CA PHE A 145 24.39 0.77 -3.94
C PHE A 145 23.37 0.13 -4.88
N TRP A 146 23.68 -1.05 -5.41
CA TRP A 146 22.82 -1.79 -6.34
C TRP A 146 21.52 -2.29 -5.72
N HIS A 147 21.47 -2.51 -4.40
CA HIS A 147 20.27 -2.97 -3.70
C HIS A 147 19.32 -1.81 -3.33
N LEU A 148 19.82 -0.57 -3.29
CA LEU A 148 19.09 0.61 -2.82
C LEU A 148 17.78 0.87 -3.58
N PRO A 149 17.74 0.86 -4.93
CA PRO A 149 16.52 1.14 -5.67
C PRO A 149 15.39 0.15 -5.36
N CYS A 150 15.72 -1.14 -5.25
CA CYS A 150 14.76 -2.20 -4.95
C CYS A 150 14.15 -2.03 -3.55
N HIS A 151 14.97 -1.69 -2.56
CA HIS A 151 14.49 -1.41 -1.21
C HIS A 151 13.66 -0.13 -1.11
N CYS A 152 14.02 0.93 -1.85
CA CYS A 152 13.21 2.15 -1.93
C CYS A 152 11.83 1.87 -2.53
N VAL A 153 11.75 1.11 -3.62
CA VAL A 153 10.48 0.70 -4.24
C VAL A 153 9.64 -0.13 -3.27
N SER A 154 10.28 -1.10 -2.59
CA SER A 154 9.60 -1.94 -1.61
C SER A 154 9.03 -1.14 -0.43
N LEU A 155 9.79 -0.17 0.07
CA LEU A 155 9.36 0.72 1.14
C LEU A 155 8.17 1.60 0.69
N LEU A 156 8.23 2.14 -0.52
CA LEU A 156 7.12 2.90 -1.12
C LEU A 156 5.86 2.04 -1.22
N MET A 157 5.97 0.81 -1.71
CA MET A 157 4.83 -0.10 -1.85
C MET A 157 4.19 -0.43 -0.49
N LEU A 158 4.99 -0.84 0.50
CA LEU A 158 4.49 -1.17 1.85
C LEU A 158 3.70 -0.01 2.47
N SER A 159 4.20 1.20 2.29
CA SER A 159 3.59 2.38 2.88
C SER A 159 2.35 2.84 2.13
N THR A 160 2.32 2.72 0.81
CA THR A 160 1.07 2.94 0.07
C THR A 160 -0.02 1.96 0.48
N ASN A 161 0.30 0.68 0.70
CA ASN A 161 -0.66 -0.31 1.19
C ASN A 161 -1.16 0.05 2.60
N THR A 162 -0.26 0.46 3.49
CA THR A 162 -0.63 0.86 4.87
C THR A 162 -1.50 2.12 4.89
N ILE A 163 -1.26 3.07 3.98
CA ILE A 163 -2.08 4.28 3.84
C ILE A 163 -3.49 3.90 3.37
N VAL A 164 -3.62 3.07 2.34
CA VAL A 164 -4.93 2.62 1.83
C VAL A 164 -5.69 1.95 2.96
N PHE A 165 -5.08 0.98 3.64
CA PHE A 165 -5.72 0.27 4.74
C PHE A 165 -6.17 1.22 5.85
N THR A 166 -5.31 2.14 6.28
CA THR A 166 -5.66 3.14 7.31
C THR A 166 -6.85 4.01 6.90
N ILE A 167 -6.89 4.46 5.65
CA ILE A 167 -8.00 5.28 5.12
C ILE A 167 -9.30 4.46 5.12
N MET A 168 -9.26 3.21 4.66
CA MET A 168 -10.41 2.31 4.64
C MET A 168 -11.00 2.11 6.04
N PHE A 169 -10.16 1.84 7.05
CA PHE A 169 -10.60 1.68 8.43
C PHE A 169 -11.20 2.96 9.01
N ARG A 170 -10.54 4.10 8.83
CA ARG A 170 -11.08 5.39 9.28
C ARG A 170 -12.44 5.68 8.65
N CYS A 171 -12.56 5.38 7.37
CA CYS A 171 -13.81 5.56 6.63
C CYS A 171 -14.95 4.73 7.21
N LEU A 172 -14.69 3.47 7.54
CA LEU A 172 -15.67 2.59 8.17
C LEU A 172 -16.10 3.09 9.56
N VAL A 173 -15.14 3.53 10.38
CA VAL A 173 -15.41 4.07 11.73
C VAL A 173 -16.20 5.37 11.66
N THR A 174 -15.82 6.30 10.78
CA THR A 174 -16.55 7.56 10.60
C THR A 174 -17.97 7.31 10.09
N ALA A 175 -18.15 6.43 9.11
CA ALA A 175 -19.48 6.07 8.63
C ALA A 175 -20.37 5.47 9.73
N GLY A 176 -19.82 4.53 10.51
CA GLY A 176 -20.56 3.91 11.62
C GLY A 176 -20.93 4.90 12.73
N THR A 177 -20.02 5.81 13.08
CA THR A 177 -20.29 6.83 14.13
C THR A 177 -21.31 7.86 13.69
N SER A 178 -21.26 8.34 12.44
CA SER A 178 -22.28 9.25 11.90
C SER A 178 -23.65 8.58 11.81
N LEU A 179 -23.72 7.31 11.38
CA LEU A 179 -24.98 6.58 11.31
C LEU A 179 -25.61 6.41 12.70
N ASN A 180 -24.81 6.07 13.71
CA ASN A 180 -25.27 5.93 15.10
C ASN A 180 -25.86 7.24 15.63
N LYS A 181 -25.23 8.39 15.34
CA LYS A 181 -25.75 9.70 15.73
C LYS A 181 -27.11 10.00 15.10
N CYS A 182 -27.27 9.73 13.79
CA CYS A 182 -28.55 9.95 13.11
C CYS A 182 -29.68 9.08 13.68
N PHE A 183 -29.40 7.83 14.04
CA PHE A 183 -30.39 6.96 14.68
C PHE A 183 -30.77 7.42 16.08
N GLN A 184 -29.81 7.89 16.89
CA GLN A 184 -30.11 8.45 18.20
C GLN A 184 -31.01 9.68 18.08
N VAL A 185 -30.70 10.63 17.19
CA VAL A 185 -31.53 11.83 16.99
C VAL A 185 -32.96 11.47 16.56
N ARG A 186 -33.12 10.45 15.70
CA ARG A 186 -34.44 10.03 15.22
C ARG A 186 -35.28 9.24 16.24
N MET A 187 -34.65 8.62 17.25
CA MET A 187 -35.39 7.94 18.34
C MET A 187 -35.89 8.90 19.42
N TYR A 188 -35.29 10.08 19.55
CA TYR A 188 -35.68 11.11 20.53
C TYR A 188 -36.49 12.27 19.92
N SER A 189 -36.88 12.16 18.64
CA SER A 189 -37.79 13.07 17.93
C SER A 189 -39.14 12.42 17.71
#